data_AF-A0A534XN37-F1
#
_entry.id   AF-A0A534XN37-F1
#
_cell.length_a   1.000
_cell.length_b   1.000
_cell.length_c   1.000
_cell.angle_alpha   90.00
_cell.angle_beta   90.00
_cell.angle_gamma   90.00
#
_symmetry.space_group_name_H-M   'P 1'
#
loop_
_entity.id
_entity.type
_entity.pdbx_description
1 polymer ?
#
loop_
_entity_poly.entity_id
_entity_poly.type
_entity_poly.pdbx_seq_one_letter_code
_entity_poly.pdbx_strand_id
1 'polypeptide(L)'
;QNERLIATDLNTEGPYALTRNPLYLGNLLITLGVCAIAHDAILTALVACLFATQYRAIIAAEEAFLREKFGARFDEYASRVPRFWPRALTFPASTRPWSPRRALRKEHNPAAAWVALALLLLGWDARVERRSLAPYAIALATVGAVWLAVKAWKHSWHRGGFAADMKRRLRETAR
;
A
#
# COMPACT_ATOMS: atom_id res chain seq x y z
N GLN A 1 12.90 12.45 -6.64
CA GLN A 1 11.77 12.90 -5.80
C GLN A 1 12.28 13.08 -4.37
N ASN A 2 12.84 14.24 -4.02
CA ASN A 2 13.09 14.62 -2.62
C ASN A 2 11.85 15.33 -2.09
N GLU A 3 10.74 14.60 -1.96
CA GLU A 3 9.57 15.12 -1.23
C GLU A 3 9.95 15.13 0.25
N ARG A 4 10.00 16.31 0.88
CA ARG A 4 10.16 16.43 2.34
C ARG A 4 9.17 15.48 3.00
N LEU A 5 9.62 14.61 3.90
CA LEU A 5 8.74 13.77 4.70
C LEU A 5 7.78 14.67 5.49
N ILE A 6 6.50 14.70 5.14
CA ILE A 6 5.48 15.51 5.82
C ILE A 6 4.72 14.63 6.81
N ALA A 7 5.09 14.70 8.08
CA ALA A 7 4.30 14.13 9.17
C ALA A 7 3.60 15.25 9.96
N THR A 8 2.30 15.50 9.72
CA THR A 8 1.57 16.56 10.44
C THR A 8 1.19 16.17 11.87
N ASP A 9 1.09 14.87 12.14
CA ASP A 9 0.70 14.31 13.43
C ASP A 9 1.31 12.90 13.58
N LEU A 10 1.47 12.45 14.82
CA LEU A 10 1.96 11.12 15.15
C LEU A 10 0.79 10.15 15.27
N ASN A 11 0.69 9.19 14.35
CA ASN A 11 -0.38 8.19 14.37
C ASN A 11 -0.02 7.03 15.30
N THR A 12 -0.72 6.92 16.42
CA THR A 12 -0.50 5.87 17.44
C THR A 12 -1.70 4.95 17.61
N GLU A 13 -2.70 5.04 16.72
CA GLU A 13 -3.97 4.31 16.81
C GLU A 13 -4.08 3.19 15.76
N GLY A 14 -5.01 2.26 16.00
CA GLY A 14 -5.29 1.14 15.11
C GLY A 14 -4.08 0.21 14.98
N PRO A 15 -3.65 -0.19 13.77
CA PRO A 15 -2.49 -1.07 13.59
C PRO A 15 -1.19 -0.50 14.19
N TYR A 16 -1.04 0.83 14.24
CA TYR A 16 0.12 1.49 14.83
C TYR A 16 0.20 1.33 16.36
N ALA A 17 -0.90 0.94 17.01
CA ALA A 17 -0.86 0.60 18.44
C ALA A 17 -0.30 -0.80 18.70
N LEU A 18 -0.31 -1.69 17.70
CA LEU A 18 0.20 -3.07 17.82
C LEU A 18 1.70 -3.14 17.54
N THR A 19 2.14 -2.41 16.52
CA THR A 19 3.53 -2.31 16.09
C THR A 19 3.77 -0.94 15.51
N ARG A 20 4.98 -0.40 15.66
CA ARG A 20 5.33 0.90 15.09
C ARG A 20 5.39 0.90 13.56
N ASN A 21 5.53 -0.28 12.96
CA ASN A 21 5.76 -0.46 11.52
C ASN A 21 4.79 -1.47 10.88
N PRO A 22 3.46 -1.27 10.99
CA PRO A 22 2.48 -2.26 10.56
C PRO A 22 2.50 -2.50 9.05
N LEU A 23 2.83 -1.47 8.25
CA LEU A 23 2.95 -1.59 6.80
C LEU A 23 4.10 -2.52 6.40
N TYR A 24 5.29 -2.38 7.02
CA TYR A 24 6.44 -3.22 6.73
C TYR A 24 6.21 -4.67 7.17
N LEU A 25 5.55 -4.86 8.31
CA LEU A 25 5.14 -6.19 8.75
C LEU A 25 4.17 -6.82 7.75
N GLY A 26 3.14 -6.09 7.31
CA GLY A 26 2.20 -6.57 6.30
C GLY A 26 2.88 -6.92 4.98
N ASN A 27 3.78 -6.07 4.49
CA ASN A 27 4.53 -6.33 3.27
C ASN A 27 5.43 -7.57 3.38
N LEU A 28 6.07 -7.77 4.53
CA LEU A 28 6.85 -8.97 4.79
C LEU A 28 5.96 -10.21 4.72
N LEU A 29 4.81 -10.21 5.40
CA LEU A 29 3.90 -11.36 5.42
C LEU A 29 3.34 -11.69 4.02
N ILE A 30 2.94 -10.68 3.25
CA ILE A 30 2.48 -10.87 1.87
C ILE A 30 3.58 -11.49 1.02
N THR A 31 4.80 -10.95 1.09
CA THR A 31 5.92 -11.42 0.28
C THR A 31 6.33 -12.83 0.66
N LEU A 32 6.42 -13.14 1.96
CA LEU A 32 6.69 -14.50 2.43
C LEU A 32 5.59 -15.48 2.01
N GLY A 33 4.33 -15.07 2.00
CA GLY A 33 3.23 -15.87 1.48
C GLY A 33 3.40 -16.23 0.01
N VAL A 34 3.84 -15.28 -0.83
CA VAL A 34 4.15 -15.54 -2.25
C VAL A 34 5.33 -16.49 -2.39
N CYS A 35 6.39 -16.32 -1.61
CA CYS A 35 7.54 -17.23 -1.62
C CYS A 35 7.15 -18.66 -1.17
N ALA A 36 6.26 -18.77 -0.17
CA ALA A 36 5.77 -20.05 0.31
C ALA A 36 4.97 -20.80 -0.77
N ILE A 37 4.17 -20.10 -1.57
CA ILE A 37 3.44 -20.68 -2.72
C ILE A 37 4.42 -21.22 -3.78
N ALA A 38 5.58 -20.60 -3.94
CA ALA A 38 6.62 -21.09 -4.85
C ALA A 38 7.33 -22.37 -4.36
N HIS A 39 7.09 -22.79 -3.10
CA HIS A 39 7.71 -23.96 -2.48
C HIS A 39 9.25 -23.97 -2.50
N ASP A 40 9.87 -22.79 -2.56
CA ASP A 40 11.33 -22.64 -2.58
C ASP A 40 11.83 -22.03 -1.25
N ALA A 41 12.47 -22.86 -0.44
CA ALA A 41 13.01 -22.47 0.87
C ALA A 41 14.21 -21.53 0.75
N ILE A 42 15.04 -21.67 -0.29
CA ILE A 42 16.21 -20.82 -0.51
C ILE A 42 15.75 -19.42 -0.89
N LEU A 43 14.81 -19.33 -1.84
CA LEU A 43 14.17 -18.07 -2.22
C LEU A 43 13.54 -17.39 -1.00
N THR A 44 12.79 -18.14 -0.20
CA THR A 44 12.15 -17.61 1.02
C THR A 44 13.18 -17.05 1.99
N ALA A 45 14.28 -17.77 2.24
CA ALA A 45 15.35 -17.32 3.14
C ALA A 45 16.07 -16.08 2.61
N LEU A 46 16.38 -16.03 1.31
CA LEU A 46 17.01 -14.88 0.66
C LEU A 46 16.12 -13.63 0.75
N VAL A 47 14.83 -13.77 0.45
CA VAL A 47 13.86 -12.68 0.55
C VAL A 47 13.72 -12.20 2.00
N ALA A 48 13.62 -13.11 2.96
CA ALA A 48 13.56 -12.76 4.38
C ALA A 48 14.80 -11.96 4.83
N CYS A 49 16.00 -12.37 4.41
CA CYS A 49 17.25 -11.69 4.73
C CYS A 49 17.32 -10.29 4.10
N LEU A 50 16.95 -10.17 2.83
CA LEU A 50 16.89 -8.87 2.14
C LEU A 50 15.91 -7.92 2.81
N PHE A 51 14.72 -8.41 3.16
CA PHE A 51 13.71 -7.61 3.86
C PHE A 51 14.20 -7.16 5.24
N ALA A 52 14.85 -8.05 6.00
CA ALA A 52 15.38 -7.72 7.32
C ALA A 52 16.45 -6.61 7.24
N THR A 53 17.35 -6.69 6.26
CA THR A 53 18.41 -5.69 6.08
C THR A 53 17.85 -4.35 5.60
N GLN A 54 17.00 -4.36 4.57
CA GLN A 54 16.37 -3.17 4.00
C GLN A 54 15.49 -2.44 5.03
N TYR A 55 14.54 -3.15 5.67
CA TYR A 55 13.62 -2.51 6.61
C TYR A 55 14.31 -2.07 7.88
N ARG A 56 15.41 -2.72 8.32
CA ARG A 56 16.20 -2.20 9.44
C ARG A 56 16.74 -0.80 9.14
N ALA A 57 17.25 -0.57 7.93
CA ALA A 57 17.78 0.75 7.54
C ALA A 57 16.67 1.80 7.41
N ILE A 58 15.57 1.45 6.75
CA ILE A 58 14.43 2.35 6.55
C ILE A 58 13.80 2.74 7.89
N ILE A 59 13.50 1.76 8.75
CA ILE A 59 12.90 2.00 10.06
C ILE A 59 13.82 2.87 10.91
N ALA A 60 15.14 2.63 10.90
CA ALA A 60 16.07 3.46 11.67
C ALA A 60 16.04 4.93 11.23
N ALA A 61 16.01 5.19 9.92
CA ALA A 61 15.92 6.55 9.37
C ALA A 61 14.57 7.21 9.71
N GLU A 62 13.46 6.48 9.60
CA GLU A 62 12.14 6.99 9.93
C GLU A 62 11.98 7.28 11.42
N GLU A 63 12.46 6.39 12.29
CA GLU A 63 12.42 6.62 13.75
C GLU A 63 13.29 7.82 14.14
N ALA A 64 14.45 8.02 13.51
CA ALA A 64 15.27 9.21 13.72
C ALA A 64 14.53 10.49 13.33
N PHE A 65 13.92 10.50 12.14
CA PHE A 65 13.09 11.61 11.66
C PHE A 65 11.90 11.90 12.58
N LEU A 66 11.18 10.86 13.03
CA LEU A 66 10.04 11.00 13.94
C LEU A 66 10.47 11.49 15.33
N ARG A 67 11.60 11.02 15.84
CA ARG A 67 12.16 11.48 17.11
C ARG A 67 12.59 12.94 17.04
N GLU A 68 13.26 13.35 15.96
CA GLU A 68 13.62 14.76 15.74
C GLU A 68 12.38 15.65 15.69
N LYS A 69 11.31 15.18 15.04
CA LYS A 69 10.10 15.96 14.83
C LYS A 69 9.16 16.03 16.05
N PHE A 70 8.99 14.92 16.77
CA PHE A 70 7.98 14.79 17.83
C PHE A 70 8.58 14.62 19.24
N GLY A 71 9.89 14.44 19.36
CA GLY A 71 10.62 14.38 20.62
C GLY A 71 10.03 13.40 21.62
N ALA A 72 9.75 13.90 22.83
CA ALA A 72 9.23 13.11 23.94
C ALA A 72 7.95 12.32 23.62
N ARG A 73 7.06 12.85 22.76
CA ARG A 73 5.83 12.13 22.36
C ARG A 73 6.15 10.86 21.60
N PHE A 74 7.18 10.88 20.76
CA PHE A 74 7.62 9.69 20.04
C PHE A 74 8.30 8.69 20.98
N ASP A 75 9.12 9.16 21.92
CA ASP A 75 9.79 8.26 22.88
C ASP A 75 8.79 7.57 23.82
N GLU A 76 7.75 8.27 24.28
CA GLU A 76 6.65 7.68 25.06
C GLU A 76 5.85 6.65 24.24
N TYR A 77 5.65 6.91 22.95
CA TYR A 77 5.03 5.94 22.05
C TYR A 77 5.93 4.72 21.82
N ALA A 78 7.23 4.93 21.61
CA ALA A 78 8.21 3.89 21.32
C ALA A 78 8.50 2.98 22.53
N SER A 79 8.32 3.46 23.76
CA SER A 79 8.45 2.66 24.97
C SER A 79 7.29 1.68 25.16
N ARG A 80 6.09 2.03 24.68
CA ARG A 80 4.87 1.21 24.80
C ARG A 80 4.70 0.23 23.64
N VAL A 81 5.03 0.64 22.43
CA VAL A 81 4.72 -0.13 21.20
C VAL A 81 6.00 -0.77 20.63
N PRO A 82 6.01 -2.09 20.41
CA PRO A 82 7.17 -2.77 19.84
C PRO A 82 7.48 -2.28 18.41
N ARG A 83 8.76 -2.36 18.01
CA ARG A 83 9.20 -1.87 16.70
C ARG A 83 8.60 -2.66 15.54
N PHE A 84 8.50 -3.99 15.64
CA PHE A 84 8.17 -4.85 14.51
C PHE A 84 7.12 -5.91 14.85
N TRP A 85 7.44 -6.86 15.74
CA TRP A 85 6.50 -7.92 16.10
C TRP A 85 5.56 -7.47 17.23
N PRO A 86 4.23 -7.56 17.04
CA PRO A 86 3.27 -7.19 18.07
C PRO A 86 3.34 -8.15 19.26
N ARG A 87 3.21 -7.61 20.48
CA ARG A 87 3.19 -8.42 21.72
C ARG A 87 1.86 -9.14 21.93
N ALA A 88 0.78 -8.52 21.46
CA ALA A 88 -0.58 -9.05 21.51
C ALA A 88 -1.33 -8.57 20.27
N LEU A 89 -2.31 -9.35 19.80
CA LEU A 89 -3.16 -9.01 18.66
C LEU A 89 -4.50 -8.39 19.10
N THR A 90 -4.45 -7.59 20.16
CA THR A 90 -5.64 -6.89 20.68
C THR A 90 -5.72 -5.51 20.04
N PHE A 91 -6.63 -5.34 19.09
CA PHE A 91 -6.82 -4.06 18.41
C PHE A 91 -7.48 -3.05 19.36
N PRO A 92 -6.77 -1.98 19.78
CA PRO A 92 -7.39 -0.95 20.58
C PRO A 92 -8.40 -0.16 19.73
N ALA A 93 -9.40 0.39 20.40
CA ALA A 93 -10.40 1.24 19.74
C ALA A 93 -9.71 2.41 19.04
N SER A 94 -10.04 2.64 17.76
CA SER A 94 -9.60 3.80 17.00
C SER A 94 -10.56 4.96 17.27
N THR A 95 -10.04 6.14 17.61
CA THR A 95 -10.87 7.34 17.77
C THR A 95 -11.26 7.91 16.40
N ARG A 96 -10.50 7.56 15.35
CA ARG A 96 -10.77 7.96 13.97
C ARG A 96 -11.81 7.04 13.32
N PRO A 97 -12.94 7.56 12.82
CA PRO A 97 -13.94 6.75 12.14
C PRO A 97 -13.40 6.23 10.80
N TRP A 98 -13.73 4.98 10.49
CA TRP A 98 -13.42 4.40 9.19
C TRP A 98 -14.13 5.19 8.07
N SER A 99 -13.38 5.54 7.02
CA SER A 99 -13.92 6.26 5.88
C SER A 99 -13.76 5.43 4.61
N PRO A 100 -14.81 4.73 4.14
CA PRO A 100 -14.72 3.91 2.94
C PRO A 100 -14.35 4.75 1.70
N ARG A 101 -14.81 6.01 1.67
CA ARG A 101 -14.43 6.98 0.62
C ARG A 101 -12.93 7.28 0.60
N ARG A 102 -12.30 7.40 1.78
CA ARG A 102 -10.85 7.65 1.89
C ARG A 102 -10.06 6.42 1.48
N ALA A 103 -10.48 5.23 1.93
CA ALA A 103 -9.88 3.96 1.57
C ALA A 103 -9.90 3.75 0.05
N LEU A 104 -11.06 3.85 -0.59
CA LEU A 104 -11.19 3.69 -2.05
C LEU A 104 -10.32 4.69 -2.82
N ARG A 105 -10.30 5.97 -2.38
CA ARG A 105 -9.49 7.01 -3.03
C ARG A 105 -7.97 6.75 -2.94
N LYS A 106 -7.51 6.05 -1.91
CA LYS A 106 -6.10 5.73 -1.71
C LYS A 106 -5.71 4.40 -2.37
N GLU A 107 -6.57 3.39 -2.28
CA GLU A 107 -6.23 2.01 -2.65
C GLU A 107 -6.70 1.57 -4.05
N HIS A 108 -7.54 2.34 -4.76
CA HIS A 108 -8.06 1.93 -6.08
C HIS A 108 -6.97 1.63 -7.13
N ASN A 109 -5.84 2.32 -7.10
CA ASN A 109 -4.74 2.09 -8.04
C ASN A 109 -4.07 0.73 -7.80
N PRO A 110 -3.48 0.45 -6.63
CA PRO A 110 -2.86 -0.86 -6.39
C PRO A 110 -3.88 -2.00 -6.47
N ALA A 111 -5.12 -1.79 -5.99
CA ALA A 111 -6.17 -2.81 -6.10
C ALA A 111 -6.49 -3.17 -7.56
N ALA A 112 -6.69 -2.18 -8.43
CA ALA A 112 -6.95 -2.42 -9.85
C ALA A 112 -5.76 -3.10 -10.53
N ALA A 113 -4.53 -2.72 -10.20
CA ALA A 113 -3.32 -3.31 -10.76
C ALA A 113 -3.19 -4.80 -10.39
N TRP A 114 -3.39 -5.15 -9.12
CA TRP A 114 -3.32 -6.54 -8.66
C TRP A 114 -4.42 -7.43 -9.27
N VAL A 115 -5.66 -6.92 -9.35
CA VAL A 115 -6.76 -7.67 -9.99
C VAL A 115 -6.50 -7.83 -11.48
N ALA A 116 -6.04 -6.79 -12.17
CA ALA A 116 -5.70 -6.88 -13.59
C ALA A 116 -4.56 -7.89 -13.83
N LEU A 117 -3.51 -7.87 -13.02
CA LEU A 117 -2.41 -8.83 -13.11
C LEU A 117 -2.92 -10.28 -12.91
N ALA A 118 -3.74 -10.52 -11.90
CA ALA A 118 -4.33 -11.84 -11.67
C ALA A 118 -5.18 -12.31 -12.86
N LEU A 119 -6.02 -11.42 -13.43
CA LEU A 119 -6.82 -11.73 -14.61
C LEU A 119 -5.96 -12.02 -15.86
N LEU A 120 -4.85 -11.31 -16.03
CA LEU A 120 -3.91 -11.57 -17.12
C LEU A 120 -3.22 -12.92 -16.97
N LEU A 121 -2.81 -13.29 -15.75
CA LEU A 121 -2.21 -14.60 -15.46
C LEU A 121 -3.21 -15.74 -15.70
N LEU A 122 -4.46 -15.58 -15.23
CA LEU A 122 -5.52 -16.57 -15.48
C LEU A 122 -5.90 -16.66 -16.97
N GLY A 123 -5.91 -15.52 -17.68
CA GLY A 123 -6.11 -15.49 -19.12
C GLY A 123 -4.96 -16.16 -19.88
N TRP A 124 -3.73 -16.01 -19.41
CA TRP A 124 -2.57 -16.70 -19.98
C TRP A 124 -2.68 -18.22 -19.81
N ASP A 125 -3.02 -18.68 -18.61
CA ASP A 125 -3.26 -20.10 -18.33
C ASP A 125 -4.37 -20.66 -19.24
N ALA A 126 -5.51 -19.98 -19.33
CA ALA A 126 -6.58 -20.33 -20.25
C ALA A 126 -6.14 -20.38 -21.72
N ARG A 127 -5.25 -19.46 -22.15
CA ARG A 127 -4.70 -19.44 -23.51
C ARG A 127 -3.83 -20.67 -23.79
N VAL A 128 -3.04 -21.11 -22.80
CA VAL A 128 -2.19 -22.31 -22.88
C VAL A 128 -3.05 -23.57 -22.93
N GLU A 129 -4.08 -23.65 -22.08
CA GLU A 129 -5.03 -24.76 -22.03
C GLU A 129 -6.06 -24.76 -23.19
N ARG A 130 -5.98 -23.77 -24.10
CA ARG A 130 -6.93 -23.56 -25.20
C ARG A 130 -8.39 -23.40 -24.75
N ARG A 131 -8.60 -22.82 -23.56
CA ARG A 131 -9.91 -22.39 -23.04
C ARG A 131 -10.29 -21.01 -23.57
N SER A 132 -11.56 -20.64 -23.43
CA SER A 132 -12.07 -19.33 -23.86
C SER A 132 -11.47 -18.19 -23.04
N LEU A 133 -11.03 -17.12 -23.73
CA LEU A 133 -10.50 -15.90 -23.10
C LEU A 133 -11.59 -14.86 -22.77
N ALA A 134 -12.80 -15.05 -23.29
CA ALA A 134 -13.91 -14.11 -23.14
C ALA A 134 -14.18 -13.68 -21.68
N PRO A 135 -14.26 -14.60 -20.68
CA PRO A 135 -14.56 -14.19 -19.30
C PRO A 135 -13.47 -13.28 -18.71
N TYR A 136 -12.20 -13.55 -18.99
CA TYR A 136 -11.07 -12.75 -18.48
C TYR A 136 -10.99 -11.38 -19.16
N ALA A 137 -11.27 -11.31 -20.47
CA ALA A 137 -11.32 -10.05 -21.20
C ALA A 137 -12.47 -9.14 -20.71
N ILE A 138 -13.67 -9.71 -20.47
CA ILE A 138 -14.82 -9.00 -19.91
C ILE A 138 -14.51 -8.51 -18.49
N ALA A 139 -13.92 -9.36 -17.65
CA ALA A 139 -13.52 -8.99 -16.30
C ALA A 139 -12.49 -7.85 -16.30
N LEU A 140 -11.48 -7.91 -17.18
CA LEU A 140 -10.45 -6.86 -17.30
C LEU A 140 -11.05 -5.53 -17.76
N ALA A 141 -11.96 -5.56 -18.75
CA ALA A 141 -12.69 -4.38 -19.19
C ALA A 141 -13.54 -3.78 -18.06
N THR A 142 -14.18 -4.63 -17.25
CA THR A 142 -14.97 -4.20 -16.09
C THR A 142 -14.11 -3.53 -15.03
N VAL A 143 -12.94 -4.12 -14.70
CA VAL A 143 -11.96 -3.52 -13.77
C VAL A 143 -11.47 -2.17 -14.29
N GLY A 144 -11.15 -2.07 -15.58
CA GLY A 144 -10.75 -0.82 -16.22
C GLY A 144 -11.84 0.25 -16.15
N ALA A 145 -13.09 -0.11 -16.42
CA ALA A 145 -14.24 0.80 -16.33
C ALA A 145 -14.46 1.29 -14.90
N VAL A 146 -14.41 0.41 -13.90
CA VAL A 146 -14.52 0.77 -12.47
C VAL A 146 -13.37 1.69 -12.06
N TRP A 147 -12.14 1.38 -12.47
CA TRP A 147 -10.98 2.22 -12.17
C TRP A 147 -11.13 3.63 -12.76
N LEU A 148 -11.56 3.74 -14.02
CA LEU A 148 -11.85 5.02 -14.67
C LEU A 148 -12.96 5.78 -13.94
N ALA A 149 -14.04 5.11 -13.55
CA ALA A 149 -15.14 5.73 -12.81
C ALA A 149 -14.69 6.30 -11.46
N VAL A 150 -13.90 5.53 -10.68
CA VAL A 150 -13.33 5.99 -9.41
C VAL A 150 -12.37 7.16 -9.63
N LYS A 151 -11.56 7.13 -10.69
CA LYS A 151 -10.63 8.20 -11.05
C LYS A 151 -11.36 9.48 -11.46
N ALA A 152 -12.40 9.37 -12.28
CA ALA A 152 -13.26 10.48 -12.69
C ALA A 152 -13.97 11.12 -11.49
N TRP A 153 -14.48 10.29 -10.57
CA TRP A 153 -15.08 10.74 -9.31
C TRP A 153 -14.07 11.47 -8.42
N LYS A 154 -12.89 10.89 -8.21
CA LYS A 154 -11.80 11.47 -7.41
C LYS A 154 -11.40 12.87 -7.90
N HIS A 155 -11.27 13.03 -9.21
CA HIS A 155 -10.90 14.31 -9.82
C HIS A 155 -12.09 15.24 -10.08
N SER A 156 -13.30 14.87 -9.61
CA SER A 156 -14.53 15.64 -9.81
C SER A 156 -14.64 16.16 -11.24
N TRP A 157 -14.41 15.30 -12.24
CA TRP A 157 -14.39 15.70 -13.66
C TRP A 157 -15.66 16.45 -14.07
N HIS A 158 -16.79 16.11 -13.46
CA HIS A 158 -18.09 16.76 -13.65
C HIS A 158 -18.20 18.19 -13.06
N ARG A 159 -17.23 18.66 -12.28
CA ARG A 159 -17.18 20.03 -11.69
C ARG A 159 -16.02 20.87 -12.24
N GLY A 160 -15.54 20.58 -13.45
CA GLY A 160 -14.45 21.32 -14.11
C GLY A 160 -13.03 20.97 -13.64
N GLY A 161 -12.87 19.99 -12.73
CA GLY A 161 -11.57 19.56 -12.20
C GLY A 161 -10.64 18.93 -13.24
N PHE A 162 -11.18 18.42 -14.36
CA PHE A 162 -10.40 17.82 -15.45
C PHE A 162 -9.44 18.83 -16.12
N ALA A 163 -9.95 20.02 -16.48
CA ALA A 163 -9.14 21.05 -17.13
C ALA A 163 -8.03 21.57 -16.21
N ALA A 164 -8.30 21.67 -14.91
CA ALA A 164 -7.32 22.07 -13.91
C ALA A 164 -6.22 21.01 -13.71
N ASP A 165 -6.59 19.71 -13.65
CA ASP A 165 -5.63 18.60 -13.53
C ASP A 165 -4.76 18.46 -14.78
N MET A 166 -5.34 18.59 -15.98
CA MET A 166 -4.61 18.53 -17.24
C MET A 166 -3.63 19.69 -17.40
N LYS A 167 -4.05 20.93 -17.09
CA LYS A 167 -3.16 22.10 -17.05
C LYS A 167 -2.05 21.98 -16.02
N ARG A 168 -2.29 21.27 -14.92
CA ARG A 168 -1.25 21.00 -13.90
C ARG A 168 -0.23 20.00 -14.45
N ARG A 169 -0.69 18.88 -15.02
CA ARG A 169 0.18 17.84 -15.60
C ARG A 169 1.05 18.38 -16.73
N LEU A 170 0.47 19.14 -17.67
CA LEU A 170 1.22 19.75 -18.77
C LEU A 170 2.33 20.70 -18.26
N ARG A 171 2.08 21.43 -17.17
CA ARG A 171 3.10 22.28 -16.53
C ARG A 171 4.18 21.49 -15.80
N GLU A 172 3.85 20.31 -15.28
CA GLU A 172 4.79 19.40 -14.63
C GLU A 172 5.65 18.65 -15.66
N THR A 173 5.12 18.30 -16.84
CA THR A 173 5.88 17.64 -17.93
C THR A 173 6.75 18.62 -18.74
N ALA A 174 6.39 19.91 -18.75
CA ALA A 174 7.15 20.96 -19.44
C ALA A 174 8.31 21.54 -18.60
N ARG A 175 8.56 21.01 -17.39
CA ARG A 175 9.71 21.33 -16.53
C ARG A 175 10.63 20.13 -16.45
#